data_AF-A0A7C4ZNR5-F1
#
_entry.id   AF-A0A7C4ZNR5-F1
#
_cell.length_a   1.000
_cell.length_b   1.000
_cell.length_c   1.000
_cell.angle_alpha   90.00
_cell.angle_beta   90.00
_cell.angle_gamma   90.00
#
_symmetry.space_group_name_H-M   'P 1'
#
loop_
_entity.id
_entity.type
_entity.pdbx_description
1 polymer ?
#
loop_
_entity_poly.entity_id
_entity_poly.type
_entity_poly.pdbx_seq_one_letter_code
_entity_poly.pdbx_strand_id
1 'polypeptide(L)'
;MAGGDSGPVMHSILRRFLGFDQLLGPALVRLVYFFGAAIILVMTGFNVLLALMAIFAGNIGSGAMRLIATPAVAAVVFIYWRFLCELFMLAFLAYERLDEVRDLMRIAAGRPSAPDPDHPGF
;
A
#
# COMPACT_ATOMS: atom_id res chain seq x y z
N MET A 1 -34.48 21.46 20.57
CA MET A 1 -33.88 20.29 21.23
C MET A 1 -33.00 19.61 20.20
N ALA A 2 -31.69 19.56 20.47
CA ALA A 2 -30.69 18.94 19.63
C ALA A 2 -30.74 17.41 19.82
N GLY A 3 -30.91 16.67 18.72
CA GLY A 3 -30.85 15.21 18.68
C GLY A 3 -29.91 14.81 17.55
N GLY A 4 -28.83 14.12 17.90
CA GLY A 4 -27.67 13.90 17.04
C GLY A 4 -27.94 12.94 15.89
N ASP A 5 -27.78 13.47 14.67
CA ASP A 5 -27.70 12.71 13.42
C ASP A 5 -26.24 12.23 13.24
N SER A 6 -25.89 11.11 13.87
CA SER A 6 -24.53 10.54 13.80
C SER A 6 -24.45 9.20 13.03
N GLY A 7 -25.56 8.76 12.43
CA GLY A 7 -25.71 7.44 11.81
C GLY A 7 -25.49 7.30 10.29
N PRO A 8 -25.77 8.29 9.41
CA PRO A 8 -25.70 8.06 7.94
C PRO A 8 -24.30 8.24 7.33
N VAL A 9 -23.46 9.07 7.96
CA VAL A 9 -22.18 9.52 7.38
C VAL A 9 -21.12 8.42 7.43
N MET A 10 -21.07 7.65 8.52
CA MET A 10 -20.07 6.59 8.71
C MET A 10 -20.25 5.46 7.68
N HIS A 11 -21.50 5.09 7.39
CA HIS A 11 -21.83 4.00 6.46
C HIS A 11 -21.58 4.37 4.98
N SER A 12 -21.77 5.65 4.63
CA SER A 12 -21.48 6.17 3.29
C SER A 12 -19.99 6.37 3.04
N ILE A 13 -19.22 6.76 4.06
CA ILE A 13 -17.75 6.79 4.02
C ILE A 13 -17.21 5.37 3.86
N LEU A 14 -17.69 4.41 4.67
CA LEU A 14 -17.30 3.01 4.56
C LEU A 14 -17.64 2.40 3.19
N ARG A 15 -18.80 2.68 2.61
CA ARG A 15 -19.14 2.22 1.24
C ARG A 15 -18.28 2.86 0.15
N ARG A 16 -17.86 4.12 0.30
CA ARG A 16 -16.90 4.78 -0.60
C ARG A 16 -15.49 4.22 -0.48
N PHE A 17 -15.08 3.83 0.73
CA PHE A 17 -13.81 3.13 0.98
C PHE A 17 -13.87 1.65 0.57
N LEU A 18 -15.04 1.01 0.65
CA LEU A 18 -15.32 -0.38 0.25
C LEU A 18 -15.67 -0.54 -1.23
N GLY A 19 -15.86 0.55 -1.97
CA GLY A 19 -15.78 0.60 -3.44
C GLY A 19 -14.32 0.43 -3.89
N PHE A 20 -13.73 -0.70 -3.51
CA PHE A 20 -12.31 -1.00 -3.64
C PHE A 20 -11.85 -0.98 -5.09
N ASP A 21 -12.72 -1.26 -6.06
CA ASP A 21 -12.34 -1.32 -7.48
C ASP A 21 -11.73 -0.02 -8.03
N GLN A 22 -12.12 1.13 -7.50
CA GLN A 22 -11.59 2.42 -7.98
C GLN A 22 -10.32 2.87 -7.23
N LEU A 23 -10.09 2.34 -6.03
CA LEU A 23 -8.90 2.62 -5.20
C LEU A 23 -7.79 1.57 -5.39
N LEU A 24 -8.13 0.35 -5.79
CA LEU A 24 -7.22 -0.80 -5.96
C LEU A 24 -6.10 -0.59 -6.98
N GLY A 25 -6.21 0.42 -7.84
CA GLY A 25 -5.17 0.81 -8.77
C GLY A 25 -3.99 1.56 -8.11
N PRO A 26 -3.36 2.52 -8.82
CA PRO A 26 -2.15 3.20 -8.37
C PRO A 26 -2.26 3.97 -7.04
N ALA A 27 -3.48 4.39 -6.66
CA ALA A 27 -3.73 5.18 -5.47
C ALA A 27 -3.53 4.39 -4.17
N LEU A 28 -3.98 3.14 -4.09
CA LEU A 28 -3.79 2.29 -2.91
C LEU A 28 -2.29 2.03 -2.68
N VAL A 29 -1.54 1.72 -3.73
CA VAL A 29 -0.09 1.48 -3.60
C VAL A 29 0.65 2.74 -3.13
N ARG A 30 0.23 3.93 -3.59
CA ARG A 30 0.74 5.20 -3.08
C ARG A 30 0.44 5.40 -1.59
N LEU A 31 -0.77 5.07 -1.14
CA LEU A 31 -1.13 5.13 0.28
C LEU A 31 -0.26 4.17 1.11
N VAL A 32 -0.10 2.93 0.65
CA VAL A 32 0.77 1.93 1.28
C VAL A 32 2.21 2.43 1.36
N TYR A 33 2.75 3.00 0.28
CA TYR A 33 4.10 3.56 0.26
C TYR A 33 4.33 4.56 1.40
N PHE A 34 3.46 5.57 1.53
CA PHE A 34 3.58 6.59 2.58
C PHE A 34 3.37 6.01 3.97
N PHE A 35 2.43 5.08 4.12
CA PHE A 35 2.17 4.43 5.41
C PHE A 35 3.36 3.60 5.89
N GLY A 36 3.94 2.77 5.01
CA GLY A 36 5.13 1.99 5.36
C GLY A 36 6.36 2.85 5.59
N ALA A 37 6.55 3.92 4.80
CA ALA A 37 7.63 4.88 5.04
C ALA A 37 7.49 5.55 6.42
N ALA A 38 6.26 5.93 6.82
CA ALA A 38 6.00 6.48 8.15
C ALA A 38 6.30 5.46 9.26
N ILE A 39 5.92 4.19 9.08
CA ILE A 39 6.24 3.12 10.04
C ILE A 39 7.77 2.95 10.16
N ILE A 40 8.49 2.88 9.05
CA ILE A 40 9.95 2.74 9.05
C ILE A 40 10.59 3.90 9.79
N LEU A 41 10.13 5.13 9.54
CA LEU A 41 10.64 6.34 10.20
C LEU A 41 10.40 6.28 11.72
N VAL A 42 9.19 5.96 12.15
CA VAL A 42 8.82 5.88 13.57
C VAL A 42 9.60 4.76 14.27
N MET A 43 9.68 3.57 13.66
CA MET A 43 10.44 2.43 14.19
C MET A 43 11.93 2.75 14.29
N THR A 44 12.48 3.45 13.30
CA THR A 44 13.89 3.88 13.30
C THR A 44 14.15 4.86 14.44
N GLY A 45 13.31 5.90 14.58
CA GLY A 45 13.40 6.87 15.67
C GLY A 45 13.27 6.22 17.05
N PHE A 46 12.35 5.27 17.19
CA PHE A 46 12.18 4.51 18.42
C PHE A 46 13.40 3.65 18.75
N ASN A 47 14.01 2.98 17.77
CA ASN A 47 15.24 2.20 17.97
C ASN A 47 16.42 3.08 18.37
N VAL A 48 16.54 4.28 17.80
CA VAL A 48 17.56 5.27 18.22
C VAL A 48 17.34 5.69 19.67
N LEU A 49 16.10 5.98 20.06
CA LEU A 49 15.78 6.31 21.45
C LEU A 49 16.15 5.17 22.42
N LEU A 50 15.81 3.92 22.08
CA LEU A 50 16.21 2.75 22.86
C LEU A 50 17.73 2.58 22.93
N ALA A 51 18.44 2.90 21.85
CA ALA A 51 19.90 2.83 21.82
C ALA A 51 20.52 3.86 22.80
N LEU A 52 19.99 5.09 22.82
CA LEU A 52 20.41 6.12 23.77
C LEU A 52 20.11 5.71 25.22
N MET A 53 18.90 5.20 25.49
CA MET A 53 18.54 4.71 26.83
C MET A 53 19.46 3.58 27.31
N ALA A 54 19.85 2.67 26.41
CA ALA A 54 20.79 1.60 26.73
C ALA A 54 22.18 2.14 27.13
N ILE A 55 22.67 3.19 26.47
CA ILE A 55 23.93 3.86 26.83
C ILE A 55 23.81 4.50 28.22
N PHE A 56 22.73 5.24 28.49
CA PHE A 56 22.51 5.86 29.80
C PHE A 56 22.33 4.84 30.93
N ALA A 57 21.78 3.67 30.64
CA ALA A 57 21.67 2.56 31.59
C ALA A 57 22.98 1.80 31.83
N GLY A 58 24.11 2.27 31.27
CA GLY A 58 25.44 1.66 31.44
C GLY A 58 25.74 0.53 30.44
N ASN A 59 24.83 0.20 29.53
CA ASN A 59 25.04 -0.80 28.49
C ASN A 59 25.53 -0.15 27.18
N ILE A 60 26.73 0.43 27.25
CA ILE A 60 27.33 1.22 26.16
C ILE A 60 27.55 0.35 24.91
N GLY A 61 27.99 -0.90 25.07
CA GLY A 61 28.27 -1.79 23.94
C GLY A 61 27.04 -2.06 23.07
N SER A 62 25.92 -2.43 23.67
CA SER A 62 24.68 -2.68 22.91
C SER A 62 24.07 -1.40 22.34
N GLY A 63 24.15 -0.29 23.08
CA GLY A 63 23.62 1.00 22.63
C GLY A 63 24.40 1.59 21.46
N ALA A 64 25.74 1.57 21.52
CA ALA A 64 26.59 2.03 20.43
C ALA A 64 26.42 1.15 19.17
N MET A 65 26.36 -0.17 19.34
CA MET A 65 26.10 -1.09 18.23
C MET A 65 24.75 -0.80 17.56
N ARG A 66 23.70 -0.57 18.35
CA ARG A 66 22.37 -0.21 17.84
C ARG A 66 22.37 1.14 17.12
N LEU A 67 23.08 2.14 17.60
CA LEU A 67 23.16 3.45 16.92
C LEU A 67 23.76 3.35 15.52
N ILE A 68 24.71 2.44 15.31
CA ILE A 68 25.33 2.20 14.00
C ILE A 68 24.46 1.28 13.14
N ALA A 69 23.94 0.19 13.72
CA ALA A 69 23.17 -0.81 12.99
C ALA A 69 21.80 -0.30 12.55
N THR A 70 21.12 0.49 13.38
CA THR A 70 19.75 0.99 13.11
C THR A 70 19.65 1.76 11.78
N PRO A 71 20.47 2.79 11.49
CA PRO A 71 20.39 3.50 10.21
C PRO A 71 20.77 2.61 9.02
N ALA A 72 21.72 1.69 9.17
CA ALA A 72 22.09 0.76 8.11
C ALA A 72 20.93 -0.18 7.75
N VAL A 73 20.28 -0.78 8.76
CA VAL A 73 19.11 -1.64 8.56
C VAL A 73 17.92 -0.84 8.03
N ALA A 74 17.66 0.35 8.58
CA ALA A 74 16.58 1.22 8.11
C ALA A 74 16.74 1.59 6.62
N ALA A 75 17.96 1.87 6.17
CA ALA A 75 18.23 2.13 4.76
C ALA A 75 17.90 0.92 3.87
N VAL A 76 18.34 -0.28 4.25
CA VAL A 76 18.04 -1.51 3.51
C VAL A 76 16.53 -1.79 3.47
N VAL A 77 15.86 -1.69 4.62
CA VAL A 77 14.40 -1.88 4.71
C VAL A 77 13.66 -0.85 3.87
N PHE A 78 14.09 0.40 3.86
CA PHE A 78 13.47 1.45 3.05
C PHE A 78 13.65 1.22 1.55
N ILE A 79 14.83 0.77 1.10
CA ILE A 79 15.07 0.38 -0.30
C ILE A 79 14.17 -0.78 -0.69
N TYR A 80 14.12 -1.83 0.14
CA TYR A 80 13.27 -2.99 -0.10
C TYR A 80 11.79 -2.60 -0.15
N TRP A 81 11.36 -1.70 0.73
CA TRP A 81 10.00 -1.16 0.75
C TRP A 81 9.66 -0.43 -0.54
N ARG A 82 10.55 0.45 -1.01
CA ARG A 82 10.39 1.16 -2.29
C ARG A 82 10.29 0.17 -3.45
N PHE A 83 11.19 -0.80 -3.50
CA PHE A 83 11.21 -1.81 -4.56
C PHE A 83 9.90 -2.62 -4.60
N LEU A 84 9.40 -3.05 -3.44
CA LEU A 84 8.15 -3.78 -3.30
C LEU A 84 6.96 -2.93 -3.76
N CYS A 85 6.91 -1.64 -3.41
CA CYS A 85 5.87 -0.72 -3.88
C CYS A 85 5.92 -0.52 -5.41
N GLU A 86 7.12 -0.39 -6.00
CA GLU A 86 7.29 -0.33 -7.46
C GLU A 86 6.83 -1.63 -8.13
N LEU A 87 7.18 -2.79 -7.58
CA LEU A 87 6.75 -4.09 -8.09
C LEU A 87 5.22 -4.21 -8.11
N PHE A 88 4.53 -3.76 -7.06
CA PHE A 88 3.06 -3.77 -7.02
C PHE A 88 2.46 -2.82 -8.07
N MET A 89 2.96 -1.59 -8.22
CA MET A 89 2.49 -0.68 -9.28
C MET A 89 2.71 -1.26 -10.69
N LEU A 90 3.89 -1.85 -10.93
CA LEU A 90 4.19 -2.51 -12.20
C LEU A 90 3.28 -3.73 -12.45
N ALA A 91 2.95 -4.50 -11.41
CA ALA A 91 2.06 -5.64 -11.53
C ALA A 91 0.63 -5.22 -11.90
N PHE A 92 0.10 -4.16 -11.28
CA PHE A 92 -1.22 -3.63 -11.65
C PHE A 92 -1.24 -3.08 -13.07
N LEU A 93 -0.22 -2.32 -13.47
CA LEU A 93 -0.09 -1.84 -14.85
C LEU A 93 0.04 -3.00 -15.85
N ALA A 94 0.82 -4.03 -15.52
CA ALA A 94 0.97 -5.21 -16.36
C ALA A 94 -0.36 -5.96 -16.49
N TYR A 95 -1.16 -6.04 -15.43
CA TYR A 95 -2.48 -6.67 -15.47
C TYR A 95 -3.43 -5.94 -16.42
N GLU A 96 -3.51 -4.61 -16.35
CA GLU A 96 -4.30 -3.79 -17.29
C GLU A 96 -3.87 -4.03 -18.75
N ARG A 97 -2.56 -4.07 -19.01
CA ARG A 97 -2.03 -4.31 -20.35
C ARG A 97 -2.27 -5.73 -20.84
N LEU A 98 -2.19 -6.72 -19.96
CA LEU A 98 -2.48 -8.12 -20.30
C LEU A 98 -3.95 -8.31 -20.65
N ASP A 99 -4.86 -7.57 -20.00
CA ASP A 99 -6.27 -7.61 -20.35
C ASP A 99 -6.54 -7.02 -21.74
N GLU A 100 -5.92 -5.87 -22.05
CA GLU A 100 -5.97 -5.26 -23.38
C GLU A 100 -5.43 -6.21 -24.47
N VAL A 101 -4.28 -6.84 -24.23
CA VAL A 101 -3.70 -7.82 -25.17
C VAL A 101 -4.60 -9.06 -25.30
N ARG A 102 -5.21 -9.52 -24.20
CA ARG A 102 -6.17 -10.63 -24.21
C ARG A 102 -7.37 -10.31 -25.10
N ASP A 103 -7.91 -9.10 -25.00
CA ASP A 103 -9.05 -8.67 -25.80
C ASP A 103 -8.69 -8.53 -27.29
N LEU A 104 -7.53 -7.93 -27.60
CA LEU A 104 -7.03 -7.86 -28.98
C LEU A 104 -6.79 -9.25 -29.59
N MET A 105 -6.21 -10.19 -28.84
CA MET A 105 -6.03 -11.57 -29.29
C MET A 105 -7.37 -12.28 -29.52
N ARG A 106 -8.38 -12.01 -28.69
CA ARG A 106 -9.73 -12.56 -28.84
C ARG A 106 -10.38 -12.10 -30.16
N ILE A 107 -10.28 -10.81 -30.47
CA ILE A 107 -10.77 -10.21 -31.71
C ILE A 107 -10.03 -10.81 -32.91
N ALA A 108 -8.69 -10.88 -32.85
CA ALA A 108 -7.88 -11.46 -33.91
C ALA A 108 -8.18 -12.96 -34.16
N ALA A 109 -8.57 -13.69 -33.11
CA ALA A 109 -8.97 -15.09 -33.20
C ALA A 109 -10.42 -15.30 -33.69
N GLY A 110 -11.16 -14.23 -34.02
CA GLY A 110 -12.53 -14.30 -34.52
C GLY A 110 -13.55 -14.87 -33.52
N ARG A 111 -13.24 -14.86 -32.21
CA ARG A 111 -14.16 -15.38 -31.18
C ARG A 111 -15.15 -14.27 -30.78
N PRO A 112 -16.48 -14.50 -30.86
CA PRO A 112 -17.46 -13.51 -30.44
C PRO A 112 -17.32 -13.18 -28.94
N SER A 113 -17.74 -11.97 -28.56
CA SER A 113 -17.92 -11.58 -27.16
C SER A 113 -18.84 -12.60 -26.47
N ALA A 114 -18.55 -12.94 -25.22
CA ALA A 114 -19.43 -13.80 -24.44
C ALA A 114 -20.67 -12.93 -24.19
N PRO A 115 -21.90 -13.43 -24.42
CA PRO A 115 -23.10 -12.64 -24.17
C PRO A 115 -23.04 -12.06 -22.76
N ASP A 116 -23.02 -10.74 -22.69
CA ASP A 116 -23.03 -10.01 -21.43
C ASP A 116 -24.40 -10.24 -20.77
N PRO A 117 -24.48 -10.94 -19.63
CA PRO A 117 -25.74 -11.21 -18.94
C PRO A 117 -26.48 -9.93 -18.53
N ASP A 118 -25.75 -8.82 -18.39
CA ASP A 118 -26.25 -7.54 -17.89
C ASP A 118 -26.43 -6.49 -19.00
N HIS A 119 -26.24 -6.83 -20.28
CA HIS A 119 -26.60 -5.93 -21.37
C HIS A 119 -28.12 -5.92 -21.54
N PRO A 120 -28.83 -4.82 -21.21
CA PRO A 120 -30.25 -4.76 -21.45
C PRO A 120 -30.48 -4.78 -22.97
N GLY A 121 -31.25 -5.78 -23.43
CA GLY A 121 -31.68 -5.86 -24.82
C GLY A 121 -32.70 -4.77 -25.10
N PHE A 122 -32.28 -3.73 -25.81
CA PHE A 122 -33.17 -2.80 -26.51
C PHE A 122 -32.87 -2.88 -28.00
#